data_AF-A0A1V4V816-F1
#
_entry.id   AF-A0A1V4V816-F1
#
_cell.length_a   1.000
_cell.length_b   1.000
_cell.length_c   1.000
_cell.angle_alpha   90.00
_cell.angle_beta   90.00
_cell.angle_gamma   90.00
#
_symmetry.space_group_name_H-M   'P 1'
#
loop_
_entity.id
_entity.type
_entity.pdbx_description
1 polymer ?
#
loop_
_entity_poly.entity_id
_entity_poly.type
_entity_poly.pdbx_seq_one_letter_code
_entity_poly.pdbx_strand_id
1 'polypeptide(L)'
;METATNQFMPGINYGMGMMEIDFQGLSPMLSGLPPVTGHIGIWGTHMFYDSTTDTYIIINLGSASYMNTSFEVLIELMSTIRSVRN
;
A
#
# COMPACT_ATOMS: atom_id res chain seq x y z
N MET A 1 -4.76 -0.37 -14.77
CA MET A 1 -3.71 -1.33 -14.38
C MET A 1 -4.40 -2.69 -14.29
N GLU A 2 -3.78 -3.78 -14.76
CA GLU A 2 -4.40 -5.11 -14.62
C GLU A 2 -4.56 -5.46 -13.14
N THR A 3 -5.69 -6.06 -12.77
CA THR A 3 -5.98 -6.49 -11.40
C THR A 3 -5.02 -7.59 -10.97
N ALA A 4 -4.38 -7.41 -9.82
CA ALA A 4 -3.52 -8.42 -9.23
C ALA A 4 -4.40 -9.52 -8.60
N THR A 5 -4.50 -10.69 -9.24
CA THR A 5 -5.41 -11.77 -8.79
C THR A 5 -4.74 -12.85 -7.95
N ASN A 6 -3.41 -12.88 -7.88
CA ASN A 6 -2.68 -13.91 -7.13
C ASN A 6 -2.43 -13.43 -5.70
N GLN A 7 -3.18 -13.96 -4.73
CA GLN A 7 -3.00 -13.61 -3.33
C GLN A 7 -1.70 -14.18 -2.76
N PHE A 8 -0.85 -13.32 -2.19
CA PHE A 8 0.33 -13.73 -1.42
C PHE A 8 0.00 -13.87 0.06
N MET A 9 -0.72 -12.88 0.59
CA MET A 9 -1.34 -12.92 1.93
C MET A 9 -2.58 -12.01 1.93
N PRO A 10 -3.45 -12.06 2.96
CA PRO A 10 -4.62 -11.19 3.02
C PRO A 10 -4.25 -9.72 2.80
N GLY A 11 -4.93 -9.08 1.85
CA GLY A 11 -4.67 -7.68 1.47
C GLY A 11 -3.42 -7.44 0.62
N ILE A 12 -2.68 -8.48 0.25
CA ILE A 12 -1.48 -8.36 -0.61
C ILE A 12 -1.60 -9.34 -1.78
N ASN A 13 -1.81 -8.79 -2.97
CA ASN A 13 -1.92 -9.54 -4.21
C ASN A 13 -0.75 -9.23 -5.15
N TYR A 14 -0.47 -10.14 -6.07
CA TYR A 14 0.54 -10.00 -7.11
C TYR A 14 -0.03 -10.24 -8.51
N GLY A 15 0.49 -9.47 -9.47
CA GLY A 15 0.23 -9.59 -10.90
C GLY A 15 1.54 -9.70 -11.68
N MET A 16 1.64 -8.95 -12.78
CA MET A 16 2.80 -8.91 -13.69
C MET A 16 4.05 -8.25 -13.07
N GLY A 17 4.57 -8.80 -11.97
CA GLY A 17 5.71 -8.24 -11.22
C GLY A 17 5.35 -7.09 -10.27
N MET A 18 4.09 -6.69 -10.25
CA MET A 18 3.56 -5.64 -9.37
C MET A 18 2.79 -6.24 -8.20
N MET A 19 2.89 -5.58 -7.06
CA MET A 19 2.11 -5.83 -5.86
C MET A 19 0.92 -4.87 -5.81
N GLU A 20 -0.22 -5.36 -5.37
CA GLU A 20 -1.38 -4.56 -4.98
C GLU A 20 -1.61 -4.71 -3.48
N ILE A 21 -1.82 -3.58 -2.80
CA ILE A 21 -2.25 -3.54 -1.41
C ILE A 21 -3.74 -3.21 -1.38
N ASP A 22 -4.54 -4.19 -1.02
CA ASP A 22 -5.94 -4.03 -0.64
C ASP A 22 -6.02 -3.86 0.88
N PHE A 23 -6.26 -2.61 1.32
CA PHE A 23 -6.32 -2.28 2.75
C PHE A 23 -7.46 -3.00 3.48
N GLN A 24 -8.57 -3.32 2.82
CA GLN A 24 -9.65 -4.09 3.44
C GLN A 24 -9.17 -5.50 3.81
N GLY A 25 -8.34 -6.10 2.97
CA GLY A 25 -7.72 -7.40 3.22
C GLY A 25 -6.67 -7.38 4.34
N LEU A 26 -6.06 -6.22 4.62
CA LEU A 26 -5.18 -6.03 5.80
C LEU A 26 -5.99 -5.89 7.10
N SER A 27 -7.09 -5.12 7.05
CA SER A 27 -8.02 -4.96 8.16
C SER A 27 -9.37 -4.44 7.65
N PRO A 28 -10.51 -5.05 8.04
CA PRO A 28 -11.84 -4.59 7.62
C PRO A 28 -12.14 -3.12 7.96
N MET A 29 -11.51 -2.57 9.00
CA MET A 29 -11.66 -1.17 9.42
C MET A 29 -11.06 -0.18 8.40
N LEU A 30 -10.19 -0.65 7.50
CA LEU A 30 -9.53 0.14 6.48
C LEU A 30 -10.23 0.07 5.11
N SER A 31 -11.43 -0.51 5.04
CA SER A 31 -12.23 -0.65 3.81
C SER A 31 -12.57 0.68 3.09
N GLY A 32 -12.37 1.82 3.76
CA GLY A 32 -12.51 3.14 3.15
C GLY A 32 -11.29 3.62 2.38
N LEU A 33 -10.13 2.95 2.48
CA LEU A 33 -8.92 3.33 1.73
C LEU A 33 -8.90 2.60 0.37
N PRO A 34 -8.63 3.32 -0.73
CA PRO A 34 -8.52 2.69 -2.04
C PRO A 34 -7.26 1.82 -2.10
N PRO A 35 -7.25 0.75 -2.92
CA PRO A 35 -6.05 -0.05 -3.10
C PRO A 35 -4.94 0.76 -3.78
N VAL A 36 -3.69 0.39 -3.50
CA VAL A 36 -2.52 0.98 -4.14
C VAL A 36 -1.70 -0.08 -4.86
N THR A 37 -1.05 0.28 -5.96
CA THR A 37 -0.26 -0.65 -6.77
C THR A 37 1.20 -0.22 -6.85
N GLY A 38 2.13 -1.15 -6.74
CA GLY A 38 3.53 -0.84 -6.53
C GLY A 38 4.35 -2.04 -6.08
N HIS A 39 5.29 -1.82 -5.16
CA HIS A 39 6.08 -2.88 -4.55
C HIS A 39 6.73 -2.45 -3.23
N ILE A 40 7.18 -3.44 -2.45
CA ILE A 40 7.97 -3.25 -1.23
C ILE A 40 9.32 -3.96 -1.33
N GLY A 41 10.35 -3.38 -0.71
CA GLY A 41 11.65 -4.00 -0.47
C GLY A 41 11.81 -4.43 0.99
N ILE A 42 12.69 -5.39 1.24
CA ILE A 42 12.92 -5.99 2.57
C ILE A 42 13.29 -4.99 3.67
N TRP A 43 13.79 -3.80 3.31
CA TRP A 43 14.21 -2.74 4.24
C TRP A 43 13.09 -1.77 4.65
N GLY A 44 11.83 -2.16 4.48
CA GLY A 44 10.69 -1.24 4.69
C GLY A 44 10.67 -0.11 3.65
N THR A 45 11.13 -0.40 2.43
CA THR A 45 11.10 0.53 1.30
C THR A 45 9.85 0.29 0.49
N HIS A 46 9.00 1.28 0.31
CA HIS A 46 7.76 1.17 -0.46
C HIS A 46 7.82 2.12 -1.66
N MET A 47 7.27 1.70 -2.78
CA MET A 47 6.89 2.57 -3.89
C MET A 47 5.50 2.16 -4.35
N PHE A 48 4.51 3.01 -4.15
CA PHE A 48 3.12 2.75 -4.48
C PHE A 48 2.49 3.90 -5.25
N TYR A 49 1.50 3.57 -6.06
CA TYR A 49 0.68 4.50 -6.81
C TYR A 49 -0.78 4.36 -6.40
N ASP A 50 -1.39 5.47 -6.00
CA ASP A 50 -2.83 5.62 -5.81
C ASP A 50 -3.45 6.28 -7.04
N SER A 51 -4.17 5.48 -7.83
CA SER A 51 -4.84 5.95 -9.03
C SER A 51 -6.04 6.87 -8.77
N THR A 52 -6.61 6.87 -7.56
CA THR A 52 -7.77 7.70 -7.23
C THR A 52 -7.39 9.15 -7.04
N THR A 53 -6.15 9.40 -6.62
CA THR A 53 -5.63 10.75 -6.37
C THR A 53 -4.46 11.14 -7.30
N ASP A 54 -4.02 10.24 -8.18
CA ASP A 54 -2.80 10.42 -8.99
C ASP A 54 -1.58 10.73 -8.10
N THR A 55 -1.44 9.95 -7.01
CA THR A 55 -0.38 10.15 -6.01
C THR A 55 0.60 9.00 -6.04
N TYR A 56 1.90 9.33 -6.07
CA TYR A 56 3.00 8.40 -5.85
C TYR A 56 3.50 8.52 -4.41
N ILE A 57 3.57 7.39 -3.71
CA ILE A 57 3.95 7.30 -2.29
C ILE A 57 5.24 6.50 -2.21
N ILE A 58 6.30 7.16 -1.72
CA ILE A 58 7.63 6.57 -1.56
C ILE A 58 8.00 6.63 -0.08
N ILE A 59 8.23 5.47 0.53
CA ILE A 59 8.60 5.34 1.95
C ILE A 59 9.93 4.59 2.01
N ASN A 60 10.82 4.99 2.91
CA ASN A 60 12.01 4.20 3.21
C ASN A 60 12.37 4.36 4.69
N LEU A 61 12.20 3.28 5.47
CA LEU A 61 12.57 3.26 6.89
C LEU A 61 13.96 2.66 7.15
N GLY A 62 14.64 2.16 6.12
CA GLY A 62 16.05 1.76 6.17
C GLY A 62 16.37 0.51 6.99
N SER A 63 15.38 -0.26 7.43
CA SER A 63 15.59 -1.49 8.19
C SER A 63 14.42 -2.46 8.04
N ALA A 64 14.73 -3.76 7.97
CA ALA A 64 13.74 -4.83 7.97
C ALA A 64 12.95 -4.89 9.29
N SER A 65 13.52 -4.39 10.39
CA SER A 65 12.83 -4.28 11.69
C SER A 65 11.62 -3.34 11.65
N TYR A 66 11.51 -2.48 10.64
CA TYR A 66 10.41 -1.52 10.50
C TYR A 66 9.35 -1.94 9.47
N MET A 67 9.32 -3.20 9.04
CA MET A 67 8.35 -3.64 8.02
C MET A 67 6.89 -3.39 8.45
N ASN A 68 6.49 -3.74 9.68
CA ASN A 68 5.12 -3.45 10.11
C ASN A 68 4.87 -1.94 10.21
N THR A 69 5.83 -1.20 10.76
CA THR A 69 5.77 0.27 10.86
C THR A 69 5.68 0.94 9.49
N SER A 70 6.30 0.39 8.43
CA SER A 70 6.19 0.97 7.09
C SER A 70 4.79 0.83 6.50
N PHE A 71 4.03 -0.21 6.87
CA PHE A 71 2.61 -0.32 6.55
C PHE A 71 1.74 0.62 7.37
N GLU A 72 2.04 0.81 8.67
CA GLU A 72 1.37 1.81 9.51
C GLU A 72 1.53 3.22 8.92
N VAL A 73 2.75 3.59 8.52
CA VAL A 73 3.05 4.86 7.83
C VAL A 73 2.29 4.97 6.51
N LEU A 74 2.21 3.90 5.71
CA LEU A 74 1.44 3.89 4.46
C LEU A 74 -0.04 4.19 4.73
N ILE A 75 -0.64 3.56 5.75
CA ILE A 75 -2.05 3.77 6.14
C ILE A 75 -2.28 5.21 6.59
N GLU A 76 -1.38 5.77 7.40
CA GLU A 76 -1.47 7.14 7.87
C GLU A 76 -1.37 8.15 6.71
N LEU A 77 -0.44 7.94 5.78
CA LEU A 77 -0.29 8.78 4.58
C LEU A 77 -1.55 8.72 3.71
N MET A 78 -2.09 7.53 3.43
CA MET A 78 -3.32 7.37 2.64
C MET A 78 -4.51 8.08 3.30
N SER A 79 -4.63 7.97 4.63
CA SER A 79 -5.69 8.64 5.39
C SER A 79 -5.54 10.17 5.34
N THR A 80 -4.31 10.67 5.43
CA THR A 80 -4.00 12.11 5.37
C THR A 80 -4.23 12.69 3.97
N ILE A 81 -3.80 12.00 2.91
CA ILE A 81 -4.04 12.42 1.52
C ILE A 81 -5.55 12.53 1.27
N ARG A 82 -6.32 11.55 1.75
CA ARG A 82 -7.78 11.56 1.65
C ARG A 82 -8.40 12.72 2.41
N SER A 83 -7.92 13.06 3.61
CA SER A 83 -8.51 14.15 4.40
C SER A 83 -8.25 15.53 3.80
N VAL A 84 -7.11 15.76 3.15
CA VAL A 84 -6.75 17.06 2.55
C VAL A 84 -7.45 17.31 1.21
N ARG A 85 -7.92 16.26 0.54
CA ARG A 85 -8.62 16.35 -0.76
C ARG A 85 -10.15 16.43 -0.66
N ASN A 86 -10.71 16.23 0.53
CA ASN A 86 -12.14 16.37 0.80
C ASN A 86 -12.50 17.78 1.30
#